data_AF-A0A1D6N6L8-F1
#
_entry.id   AF-A0A1D6N6L8-F1
#
_cell.length_a   1.000
_cell.length_b   1.000
_cell.length_c   1.000
_cell.angle_alpha   90.00
_cell.angle_beta   90.00
_cell.angle_gamma   90.00
#
_symmetry.space_group_name_H-M   'P 1'
#
loop_
_entity.id
_entity.type
_entity.pdbx_description
1 polymer ?
#
loop_
_entity_poly.entity_id
_entity_poly.type
_entity_poly.pdbx_seq_one_letter_code
_entity_poly.pdbx_strand_id
1 'polypeptide(L)'
;MLPSSFIVRADKGTLFLLLYIPVANNERLACVNLAVSAQQKFGINYGQIANNLPDPTQVATLLRSMNVNKVKLYDADPRVLTAFANTGVEFIIAVGNENLQTMAGSPAAARQWVAANVRPYIPATRITCVTVGNEVFSGNDTATMASLLPAMKAVHAALADLGLGGQATVSSAHSVNVLAASFPPSSGAFREDLAEYMKPILDFHAQTGSPFLINAYPFFAYKASPGSVSLPYVLFEPNPGVRDPSTGLSYDNMLYAQIDAVYAAMKAMGHTDVGVRISETGWPSRGDEDETGATVQNAAAYNGNLMQRVAMSQGTPLKPNVPVDVYVFALFNENMKPGPTSERNYGLFYPNGSPVYALSAGSGGGSGPGGSLNPYYTSMFSSSSRSAVSATFLTERVMLLLLLQATVILRHYC
;
A
#
# COMPACT_ATOMS: atom_id res chain seq x y z
N MET A 1 -33.27 35.80 17.28
CA MET A 1 -32.88 34.42 17.64
C MET A 1 -33.37 33.50 16.54
N LEU A 2 -32.45 32.93 15.76
CA LEU A 2 -32.70 31.79 14.86
C LEU A 2 -31.69 30.70 15.28
N PRO A 3 -32.09 29.43 15.42
CA PRO A 3 -31.16 28.38 15.81
C PRO A 3 -30.39 27.91 14.58
N SER A 4 -29.13 28.32 14.45
CA SER A 4 -28.18 27.69 13.52
C SER A 4 -27.90 26.27 14.01
N SER A 5 -28.74 25.33 13.62
CA SER A 5 -28.64 23.92 14.03
C SER A 5 -27.75 23.19 13.02
N PHE A 6 -26.50 22.90 13.39
CA PHE A 6 -25.67 21.96 12.65
C PHE A 6 -26.09 20.54 13.03
N ILE A 7 -26.60 19.76 12.08
CA ILE A 7 -26.80 18.32 12.28
C ILE A 7 -25.67 17.60 11.56
N VAL A 8 -24.74 17.07 12.34
CA VAL A 8 -23.71 16.14 11.85
C VAL A 8 -24.28 14.73 12.02
N ARG A 9 -24.46 14.01 10.91
CA ARG A 9 -24.78 12.58 10.95
C ARG A 9 -23.63 11.83 10.28
N ALA A 10 -22.95 10.99 11.05
CA ALA A 10 -21.93 10.09 10.56
C ALA A 10 -22.58 8.72 10.30
N ASP A 11 -22.43 8.21 9.08
CA ASP A 11 -22.67 6.80 8.78
C ASP A 11 -21.56 6.31 7.84
N LYS A 12 -21.00 5.14 8.17
CA LYS A 12 -20.04 4.35 7.38
C LYS A 12 -19.12 5.16 6.44
N GLY A 13 -18.30 6.03 7.02
CA GLY A 13 -17.20 6.69 6.30
C GLY A 13 -17.56 7.93 5.46
N THR A 14 -18.81 8.41 5.51
CA THR A 14 -19.22 9.65 4.83
C THR A 14 -19.63 10.70 5.86
N LEU A 15 -19.02 11.89 5.79
CA LEU A 15 -19.42 13.05 6.61
C LEU A 15 -20.43 13.89 5.81
N PHE A 16 -21.66 14.03 6.31
CA PHE A 16 -22.66 14.90 5.71
C PHE A 16 -22.64 16.27 6.40
N LEU A 17 -22.32 17.33 5.65
CA LEU A 17 -22.42 18.72 6.12
C LEU A 17 -23.60 19.40 5.44
N LEU A 18 -24.66 19.70 6.20
CA LEU A 18 -25.79 20.51 5.74
C LEU A 18 -25.46 21.99 5.96
N LEU A 19 -25.14 22.72 4.89
CA LEU A 19 -24.96 24.17 4.92
C LEU A 19 -26.27 24.87 4.54
N TYR A 20 -26.73 25.77 5.40
CA TYR A 20 -27.87 26.65 5.10
C TYR A 20 -27.35 27.86 4.29
N ILE A 21 -27.60 27.89 2.99
CA ILE A 21 -27.27 29.04 2.14
C ILE A 21 -28.58 29.75 1.78
N PRO A 22 -28.85 30.97 2.30
CA PRO A 22 -30.01 31.73 1.88
C PRO A 22 -29.78 32.23 0.45
N VAL A 23 -30.53 31.69 -0.51
CA VAL A 23 -30.61 32.27 -1.86
C VAL A 23 -31.70 33.33 -1.83
N ALA A 24 -31.33 34.57 -2.12
CA ALA A 24 -32.28 35.67 -2.19
C ALA A 24 -33.41 35.34 -3.18
N ASN A 25 -34.65 35.36 -2.68
CA ASN A 25 -35.92 35.32 -3.42
C ASN A 25 -36.47 33.98 -3.93
N ASN A 26 -36.13 32.85 -3.32
CA ASN A 26 -37.07 31.72 -3.22
C ASN A 26 -36.55 30.69 -2.21
N GLU A 27 -37.35 30.36 -1.20
CA GLU A 27 -37.01 29.33 -0.22
C GLU A 27 -36.96 27.94 -0.88
N ARG A 28 -35.78 27.58 -1.40
CA ARG A 28 -35.45 26.19 -1.72
C ARG A 28 -34.18 25.81 -0.98
N LEU A 29 -34.30 24.80 -0.13
CA LEU A 29 -33.18 24.11 0.49
C LEU A 29 -32.33 23.46 -0.60
N ALA A 30 -31.14 24.01 -0.87
CA ALA A 30 -30.15 23.33 -1.69
C ALA A 30 -29.30 22.43 -0.78
N CYS A 31 -29.55 21.12 -0.85
CA CYS A 31 -28.72 20.14 -0.15
C CYS A 31 -27.45 19.90 -0.99
N VAL A 32 -26.32 20.51 -0.62
CA VAL A 32 -25.03 20.22 -1.24
C VAL A 32 -24.44 18.99 -0.55
N ASN A 33 -24.54 17.83 -1.19
CA ASN A 33 -23.89 16.61 -0.73
C ASN A 33 -22.38 16.72 -0.98
N LEU A 34 -21.63 17.20 0.02
CA LEU A 34 -20.19 17.05 0.06
C LEU A 34 -19.87 15.61 0.50
N ALA A 35 -19.83 14.68 -0.45
CA ALA A 35 -19.27 13.37 -0.19
C ALA A 35 -17.74 13.49 -0.12
N VAL A 36 -17.21 13.68 1.10
CA VAL A 36 -15.78 13.45 1.35
C VAL A 36 -15.59 11.94 1.36
N SER A 37 -15.24 11.37 0.21
CA SER A 37 -14.83 9.97 0.14
C SER A 37 -13.57 9.80 0.99
N ALA A 38 -13.65 9.00 2.05
CA ALA A 38 -12.48 8.65 2.83
C ALA A 38 -11.40 8.08 1.90
N GLN A 39 -10.18 8.60 2.01
CA GLN A 39 -9.05 8.15 1.22
C GLN A 39 -8.86 6.64 1.44
N GLN A 40 -8.68 5.87 0.36
CA GLN A 40 -8.31 4.47 0.53
C GLN A 40 -6.92 4.45 1.18
N LYS A 41 -6.82 3.85 2.37
CA LYS A 41 -5.62 3.90 3.21
C LYS A 41 -4.54 2.88 2.82
N PHE A 42 -4.70 2.18 1.71
CA PHE A 42 -3.75 1.18 1.22
C PHE A 42 -2.96 1.71 0.02
N GLY A 43 -1.74 1.20 -0.14
CA GLY A 43 -0.94 1.37 -1.34
C GLY A 43 -1.08 0.22 -2.32
N ILE A 44 -0.63 0.41 -3.55
CA ILE A 44 -0.71 -0.61 -4.58
C ILE A 44 0.65 -0.79 -5.27
N ASN A 45 1.02 -2.03 -5.54
CA ASN A 45 2.19 -2.34 -6.34
C ASN A 45 1.84 -2.14 -7.82
N TYR A 46 2.54 -1.22 -8.47
CA TYR A 46 2.42 -1.02 -9.91
C TYR A 46 3.59 -1.74 -10.61
N GLY A 47 3.42 -3.05 -10.78
CA GLY A 47 4.33 -3.89 -11.54
C GLY A 47 4.26 -3.59 -13.04
N GLN A 48 5.41 -3.70 -13.72
CA GLN A 48 5.58 -3.33 -15.13
C GLN A 48 6.18 -4.46 -15.98
N ILE A 49 6.23 -5.70 -15.48
CA ILE A 49 6.75 -6.86 -16.21
C ILE A 49 5.66 -7.40 -17.16
N ALA A 50 5.29 -6.58 -18.15
CA ALA A 50 4.29 -6.86 -19.16
C ALA A 50 4.48 -6.00 -20.40
N ASN A 51 3.96 -6.45 -21.54
CA ASN A 51 4.05 -5.74 -22.83
C ASN A 51 2.72 -5.13 -23.30
N ASN A 52 1.68 -5.14 -22.47
CA ASN A 52 0.32 -4.74 -22.83
C ASN A 52 -0.36 -3.81 -21.80
N LEU A 53 0.41 -3.21 -20.89
CA LEU A 53 -0.12 -2.30 -19.87
C LEU A 53 -0.56 -0.94 -20.48
N PRO A 54 -1.51 -0.23 -19.84
CA PRO A 54 -1.88 1.12 -20.25
C PRO A 54 -0.73 2.11 -20.13
N ASP A 55 -0.88 3.25 -20.80
CA ASP A 55 0.03 4.38 -20.61
C ASP A 55 -0.02 4.89 -19.15
N PRO A 56 1.12 5.28 -18.52
CA PRO A 56 1.13 5.75 -17.15
C PRO A 56 0.17 6.90 -16.83
N THR A 57 -0.18 7.75 -17.81
CA THR A 57 -1.19 8.82 -17.62
C THR A 57 -2.60 8.27 -17.44
N GLN A 58 -2.94 7.17 -18.13
CA GLN A 58 -4.20 6.46 -17.95
C GLN A 58 -4.22 5.76 -16.59
N VAL A 59 -3.08 5.18 -16.18
CA VAL A 59 -2.93 4.56 -14.86
C VAL A 59 -3.08 5.59 -13.74
N ALA A 60 -2.49 6.79 -13.88
CA ALA A 60 -2.68 7.87 -12.92
C ALA A 60 -4.14 8.28 -12.77
N THR A 61 -4.89 8.29 -13.87
CA THR A 61 -6.33 8.55 -13.87
C THR A 61 -7.11 7.45 -13.14
N LEU A 62 -6.78 6.18 -13.43
CA LEU A 62 -7.40 5.02 -12.77
C LEU A 62 -7.17 5.05 -11.25
N LEU A 63 -5.92 5.21 -10.80
CA LEU A 63 -5.61 5.20 -9.36
C LEU A 63 -6.28 6.35 -8.61
N ARG A 64 -6.33 7.54 -9.21
CA ARG A 64 -7.08 8.67 -8.66
C ARG A 64 -8.56 8.34 -8.50
N SER A 65 -9.15 7.66 -9.47
CA SER A 65 -10.56 7.27 -9.46
C SER A 65 -10.90 6.22 -8.39
N MET A 66 -9.90 5.46 -7.94
CA MET A 66 -9.99 4.50 -6.83
C MET A 66 -9.66 5.13 -5.47
N ASN A 67 -9.28 6.42 -5.44
CA ASN A 67 -8.81 7.10 -4.23
C ASN A 67 -7.55 6.46 -3.62
N VAL A 68 -6.75 5.76 -4.44
CA VAL A 68 -5.43 5.20 -4.06
C VAL A 68 -4.42 6.33 -3.99
N ASN A 69 -3.68 6.41 -2.88
CA ASN A 69 -2.76 7.50 -2.60
C ASN A 69 -1.31 7.07 -2.37
N LYS A 70 -1.03 5.77 -2.47
CA LYS A 70 0.30 5.20 -2.31
C LYS A 70 0.57 4.20 -3.44
N VAL A 71 1.72 4.30 -4.08
CA VAL A 71 2.17 3.39 -5.14
C VAL A 71 3.57 2.91 -4.82
N LYS A 72 3.83 1.61 -5.01
CA LYS A 72 5.19 1.05 -5.00
C LYS A 72 5.56 0.62 -6.41
N LEU A 73 6.69 1.15 -6.89
CA LEU A 73 7.38 0.72 -8.10
C LEU A 73 8.56 -0.19 -7.75
N TYR A 74 8.96 -1.02 -8.70
CA TYR A 74 10.12 -1.90 -8.61
C TYR A 74 11.37 -1.34 -9.29
N ASP A 75 11.25 -0.11 -9.78
CA ASP A 75 12.30 0.68 -10.40
C ASP A 75 12.06 2.17 -10.09
N ALA A 76 12.59 3.05 -10.94
CA ALA A 76 12.30 4.48 -10.92
C ALA A 76 11.86 4.98 -12.32
N ASP A 77 10.87 4.33 -12.94
CA ASP A 77 10.43 4.66 -14.31
C ASP A 77 10.08 6.17 -14.45
N PRO A 78 10.85 6.93 -15.25
CA PRO A 78 10.64 8.38 -15.42
C PRO A 78 9.27 8.72 -15.99
N ARG A 79 8.68 7.83 -16.81
CA ARG A 79 7.36 8.04 -17.42
C ARG A 79 6.27 7.99 -16.37
N VAL A 80 6.36 7.03 -15.44
CA VAL A 80 5.43 6.91 -14.32
C VAL A 80 5.58 8.10 -13.38
N LEU A 81 6.79 8.39 -12.93
CA LEU A 81 7.02 9.49 -11.99
C LEU A 81 6.58 10.84 -12.57
N THR A 82 6.75 11.07 -13.87
CA THR A 82 6.26 12.28 -14.56
C THR A 82 4.73 12.30 -14.66
N ALA A 83 4.09 11.18 -15.02
CA ALA A 83 2.63 11.09 -15.14
C ALA A 83 1.89 11.36 -13.83
N PHE A 84 2.54 11.10 -12.69
CA PHE A 84 1.99 11.33 -11.35
C PHE A 84 2.41 12.65 -10.70
N ALA A 85 3.05 13.56 -11.43
CA ALA A 85 3.38 14.89 -10.95
C ALA A 85 2.11 15.66 -10.52
N ASN A 86 2.18 16.31 -9.36
CA ASN A 86 1.14 17.11 -8.72
C ASN A 86 -0.16 16.35 -8.41
N THR A 87 -0.12 15.01 -8.37
CA THR A 87 -1.30 14.19 -8.03
C THR A 87 -1.50 14.00 -6.53
N GLY A 88 -0.46 14.23 -5.73
CA GLY A 88 -0.46 13.97 -4.29
C GLY A 88 -0.26 12.50 -3.91
N VAL A 89 -0.15 11.58 -4.89
CA VAL A 89 0.17 10.17 -4.65
C VAL A 89 1.61 10.03 -4.15
N GLU A 90 1.78 9.27 -3.08
CA GLU A 90 3.07 8.92 -2.49
C GLU A 90 3.69 7.72 -3.21
N PHE A 91 5.00 7.77 -3.45
CA PHE A 91 5.74 6.74 -4.15
C PHE A 91 6.80 6.10 -3.26
N ILE A 92 6.81 4.77 -3.28
CA ILE A 92 8.01 3.97 -3.06
C ILE A 92 8.60 3.65 -4.43
N ILE A 93 9.87 3.96 -4.64
CA ILE A 93 10.64 3.56 -5.84
C ILE A 93 11.80 2.65 -5.44
N ALA A 94 12.42 1.96 -6.38
CA ALA A 94 13.45 0.97 -6.04
C ALA A 94 14.77 1.13 -6.80
N VAL A 95 15.86 0.85 -6.07
CA VAL A 95 17.14 0.40 -6.62
C VAL A 95 17.06 -1.12 -6.75
N GLY A 96 17.14 -1.64 -7.97
CA GLY A 96 17.08 -3.08 -8.25
C GLY A 96 18.26 -3.87 -7.67
N ASN A 97 18.06 -5.19 -7.47
CA ASN A 97 19.04 -6.08 -6.87
C ASN A 97 20.37 -6.09 -7.65
N GLU A 98 20.30 -5.98 -8.97
CA GLU A 98 21.45 -5.92 -9.90
C GLU A 98 22.37 -4.72 -9.65
N ASN A 99 21.89 -3.68 -8.97
CA ASN A 99 22.66 -2.48 -8.68
C ASN A 99 23.29 -2.48 -7.26
N LEU A 100 23.01 -3.49 -6.43
CA LEU A 100 23.42 -3.48 -5.02
C LEU A 100 24.92 -3.40 -4.83
N GLN A 101 25.69 -4.22 -5.55
CA GLN A 101 27.16 -4.20 -5.46
C GLN A 101 27.74 -2.85 -5.92
N THR A 102 27.16 -2.26 -6.97
CA THR A 102 27.58 -0.94 -7.47
C THR A 102 27.32 0.16 -6.44
N MET A 103 26.14 0.18 -5.81
CA MET A 103 25.81 1.17 -4.78
C MET A 103 26.65 0.97 -3.52
N ALA A 104 26.91 -0.27 -3.13
CA ALA A 104 27.76 -0.62 -2.00
C ALA A 104 29.22 -0.19 -2.20
N GLY A 105 29.76 -0.39 -3.41
CA GLY A 105 31.16 -0.11 -3.72
C GLY A 105 31.47 1.34 -4.07
N SER A 106 30.47 2.17 -4.39
CA SER A 106 30.69 3.54 -4.87
C SER A 106 29.63 4.52 -4.35
N PRO A 107 29.98 5.35 -3.34
CA PRO A 107 29.12 6.46 -2.91
C PRO A 107 28.77 7.42 -4.04
N ALA A 108 29.68 7.62 -5.00
CA ALA A 108 29.44 8.44 -6.19
C ALA A 108 28.33 7.84 -7.07
N ALA A 109 28.28 6.51 -7.23
CA ALA A 109 27.22 5.84 -7.98
C ALA A 109 25.86 6.01 -7.29
N ALA A 110 25.78 5.85 -5.97
CA ALA A 110 24.56 6.10 -5.21
C ALA A 110 24.09 7.56 -5.35
N ARG A 111 25.02 8.52 -5.23
CA ARG A 111 24.71 9.94 -5.43
C ARG A 111 24.23 10.24 -6.84
N GLN A 112 24.85 9.66 -7.86
CA GLN A 112 24.43 9.81 -9.25
C GLN A 112 23.03 9.23 -9.48
N TRP A 113 22.76 8.04 -8.93
CA TRP A 113 21.45 7.41 -9.03
C TRP A 113 20.36 8.27 -8.39
N VAL A 114 20.57 8.78 -7.17
CA VAL A 114 19.59 9.66 -6.51
C VAL A 114 19.41 10.98 -7.28
N ALA A 115 20.48 11.56 -7.79
CA ALA A 115 20.43 12.79 -8.57
C ALA A 115 19.65 12.64 -9.90
N ALA A 116 19.65 11.44 -10.48
CA ALA A 116 18.96 11.13 -11.73
C ALA A 116 17.52 10.65 -11.51
N ASN A 117 17.27 9.86 -10.47
CA ASN A 117 16.02 9.11 -10.31
C ASN A 117 15.09 9.63 -9.21
N VAL A 118 15.59 10.47 -8.30
CA VAL A 118 14.78 11.05 -7.21
C VAL A 118 14.66 12.56 -7.36
N ARG A 119 15.81 13.24 -7.43
CA ARG A 119 15.89 14.71 -7.39
C ARG A 119 15.04 15.42 -8.46
N PRO A 120 14.95 14.95 -9.72
CA PRO A 120 14.20 15.67 -10.75
C PRO A 120 12.68 15.68 -10.53
N TYR A 121 12.15 14.74 -9.76
CA TYR A 121 10.71 14.55 -9.60
C TYR A 121 10.16 15.21 -8.34
N ILE A 122 10.97 15.33 -7.30
CA ILE A 122 10.61 16.03 -6.08
C ILE A 122 10.68 17.55 -6.29
N PRO A 123 9.68 18.35 -5.85
CA PRO A 123 8.53 17.96 -5.03
C PRO A 123 7.25 17.62 -5.81
N ALA A 124 7.26 17.73 -7.15
CA ALA A 124 6.06 17.52 -7.96
C ALA A 124 5.47 16.11 -7.76
N THR A 125 6.32 15.09 -7.68
CA THR A 125 5.95 13.72 -7.34
C THR A 125 6.46 13.38 -5.95
N ARG A 126 5.56 12.91 -5.07
CA ARG A 126 5.87 12.66 -3.66
C ARG A 126 6.58 11.32 -3.47
N ILE A 127 7.86 11.25 -3.80
CA ILE A 127 8.68 10.08 -3.48
C ILE A 127 9.00 10.11 -1.98
N THR A 128 8.43 9.17 -1.22
CA THR A 128 8.54 9.12 0.25
C THR A 128 9.48 8.02 0.73
N CYS A 129 9.81 7.05 -0.12
CA CYS A 129 10.76 5.99 0.21
C CYS A 129 11.51 5.51 -1.03
N VAL A 130 12.80 5.20 -0.85
CA VAL A 130 13.61 4.44 -1.81
C VAL A 130 13.89 3.07 -1.20
N THR A 131 13.37 2.01 -1.80
CA THR A 131 13.77 0.65 -1.44
C THR A 131 15.07 0.28 -2.13
N VAL A 132 16.02 -0.25 -1.38
CA VAL A 132 17.28 -0.77 -1.89
C VAL A 132 17.21 -2.29 -1.86
N GLY A 133 17.06 -2.88 -3.04
CA GLY A 133 16.80 -4.30 -3.21
C GLY A 133 15.37 -4.74 -2.84
N ASN A 134 15.02 -5.93 -3.31
CA ASN A 134 13.77 -6.62 -3.04
C ASN A 134 14.05 -8.11 -2.84
N GLU A 135 13.69 -8.64 -1.68
CA GLU A 135 13.85 -10.05 -1.30
C GLU A 135 15.28 -10.60 -1.47
N VAL A 136 16.28 -9.77 -1.17
CA VAL A 136 17.72 -10.09 -1.36
C VAL A 136 18.13 -11.40 -0.66
N PHE A 137 17.51 -11.71 0.47
CA PHE A 137 17.81 -12.90 1.28
C PHE A 137 17.03 -14.17 0.86
N SER A 138 16.23 -14.12 -0.21
CA SER A 138 15.51 -15.28 -0.72
C SER A 138 16.40 -16.21 -1.58
N GLY A 139 17.54 -15.73 -2.06
CA GLY A 139 18.51 -16.50 -2.85
C GLY A 139 19.73 -16.94 -2.04
N ASN A 140 20.82 -17.24 -2.75
CA ASN A 140 22.07 -17.79 -2.17
C ASN A 140 23.29 -16.91 -2.52
N ASP A 141 23.07 -15.76 -3.15
CA ASP A 141 24.14 -14.86 -3.60
C ASP A 141 24.67 -14.04 -2.42
N THR A 142 25.71 -14.57 -1.77
CA THR A 142 26.34 -13.96 -0.61
C THR A 142 26.93 -12.58 -0.91
N ALA A 143 27.36 -12.32 -2.14
CA ALA A 143 27.90 -11.01 -2.52
C ALA A 143 26.80 -9.95 -2.54
N THR A 144 25.63 -10.30 -3.07
CA THR A 144 24.46 -9.43 -3.08
C THR A 144 23.91 -9.23 -1.66
N MET A 145 23.85 -10.29 -0.84
CA MET A 145 23.46 -10.20 0.57
C MET A 145 24.37 -9.24 1.37
N ALA A 146 25.70 -9.41 1.25
CA ALA A 146 26.67 -8.56 1.92
C ALA A 146 26.64 -7.09 1.43
N SER A 147 26.17 -6.86 0.20
CA SER A 147 26.08 -5.52 -0.39
C SER A 147 24.86 -4.73 0.06
N LEU A 148 23.83 -5.37 0.62
CA LEU A 148 22.55 -4.71 0.91
C LEU A 148 22.68 -3.53 1.87
N LEU A 149 23.23 -3.74 3.07
CA LEU A 149 23.34 -2.66 4.05
C LEU A 149 24.29 -1.53 3.60
N PRO A 150 25.49 -1.81 3.03
CA PRO A 150 26.32 -0.76 2.44
C PRO A 150 25.59 0.05 1.35
N ALA A 151 24.82 -0.60 0.47
CA ALA A 151 24.02 0.08 -0.53
C ALA A 151 22.93 0.97 0.09
N MET A 152 22.20 0.48 1.11
CA MET A 152 21.22 1.28 1.85
C MET A 152 21.86 2.53 2.46
N LYS A 153 23.02 2.38 3.11
CA LYS A 153 23.77 3.50 3.70
C LYS A 153 24.22 4.51 2.64
N ALA A 154 24.72 4.04 1.50
CA ALA A 154 25.15 4.90 0.39
C ALA A 154 24.00 5.71 -0.20
N VAL A 155 22.83 5.09 -0.42
CA VAL A 155 21.63 5.78 -0.91
C VAL A 155 21.10 6.78 0.12
N HIS A 156 21.10 6.43 1.42
CA HIS A 156 20.69 7.33 2.48
C HIS A 156 21.60 8.57 2.57
N ALA A 157 22.92 8.37 2.52
CA ALA A 157 23.88 9.47 2.49
C ALA A 157 23.67 10.35 1.25
N ALA A 158 23.46 9.75 0.07
CA ALA A 158 23.18 10.48 -1.16
C ALA A 158 21.90 11.34 -1.09
N LEU A 159 20.84 10.84 -0.45
CA LEU A 159 19.62 11.62 -0.20
C LEU A 159 19.92 12.81 0.71
N ALA A 160 20.66 12.62 1.79
CA ALA A 160 21.06 13.70 2.69
C ALA A 160 21.92 14.76 1.96
N ASP A 161 22.96 14.34 1.24
CA ASP A 161 23.87 15.20 0.49
C ASP A 161 23.17 16.05 -0.59
N LEU A 162 22.05 15.57 -1.12
CA LEU A 162 21.24 16.26 -2.12
C LEU A 162 20.08 17.06 -1.52
N GLY A 163 20.00 17.17 -0.19
CA GLY A 163 18.94 17.92 0.51
C GLY A 163 17.57 17.23 0.50
N LEU A 164 17.54 15.92 0.28
CA LEU A 164 16.32 15.09 0.18
C LEU A 164 16.09 14.22 1.42
N GLY A 165 16.97 14.24 2.42
CA GLY A 165 16.89 13.38 3.61
C GLY A 165 15.62 13.54 4.45
N GLY A 166 14.97 14.71 4.42
CA GLY A 166 13.67 14.92 5.06
C GLY A 166 12.45 14.57 4.19
N GLN A 167 12.67 14.15 2.94
CA GLN A 167 11.61 13.92 1.96
C GLN A 167 11.41 12.44 1.65
N ALA A 168 12.49 11.65 1.64
CA ALA A 168 12.44 10.21 1.37
C ALA A 168 13.27 9.41 2.38
N THR A 169 12.69 8.35 2.92
CA THR A 169 13.42 7.35 3.73
C THR A 169 14.09 6.30 2.86
N VAL A 170 15.04 5.55 3.42
CA VAL A 170 15.61 4.36 2.78
C VAL A 170 15.20 3.11 3.55
N SER A 171 14.75 2.08 2.83
CA SER A 171 14.42 0.77 3.40
C SER A 171 14.80 -0.36 2.42
N SER A 172 14.52 -1.61 2.77
CA SER A 172 14.61 -2.78 1.90
C SER A 172 13.40 -3.68 2.14
N ALA A 173 12.86 -4.29 1.08
CA ALA A 173 11.73 -5.20 1.19
C ALA A 173 12.23 -6.65 1.37
N HIS A 174 11.72 -7.35 2.38
CA HIS A 174 12.13 -8.71 2.71
C HIS A 174 10.97 -9.69 2.54
N SER A 175 11.25 -10.90 2.05
CA SER A 175 10.29 -12.00 2.12
C SER A 175 10.07 -12.43 3.56
N VAL A 176 8.88 -12.91 3.93
CA VAL A 176 8.67 -13.58 5.23
C VAL A 176 9.60 -14.79 5.47
N ASN A 177 10.21 -15.34 4.42
CA ASN A 177 11.19 -16.43 4.49
C ASN A 177 12.52 -16.04 5.16
N VAL A 178 12.72 -14.78 5.55
CA VAL A 178 13.81 -14.40 6.46
C VAL A 178 13.60 -14.94 7.89
N LEU A 179 12.39 -15.39 8.22
CA LEU A 179 12.07 -16.01 9.50
C LEU A 179 12.37 -17.52 9.48
N ALA A 180 13.01 -18.03 10.53
CA ALA A 180 13.13 -19.46 10.79
C ALA A 180 11.89 -20.01 11.52
N ALA A 181 11.27 -19.19 12.35
CA ALA A 181 10.04 -19.53 13.07
C ALA A 181 9.05 -18.37 12.95
N SER A 182 7.78 -18.71 12.75
CA SER A 182 6.66 -17.75 12.68
C SER A 182 5.37 -18.26 13.34
N PHE A 183 5.39 -19.47 13.90
CA PHE A 183 4.28 -20.07 14.61
C PHE A 183 4.74 -20.76 15.92
N PRO A 184 4.12 -20.43 17.07
CA PRO A 184 3.15 -19.34 17.25
C PRO A 184 3.83 -17.96 17.02
N PRO A 185 3.09 -16.89 16.72
CA PRO A 185 3.69 -15.59 16.36
C PRO A 185 4.69 -15.05 17.39
N SER A 186 4.46 -15.26 18.68
CA SER A 186 5.38 -14.86 19.76
C SER A 186 6.75 -15.54 19.73
N SER A 187 6.89 -16.68 19.04
CA SER A 187 8.17 -17.36 18.84
C SER A 187 8.88 -16.92 17.55
N GLY A 188 8.40 -15.85 16.91
CA GLY A 188 8.99 -15.30 15.71
C GLY A 188 10.50 -15.07 15.87
N ALA A 189 11.30 -15.60 14.94
CA ALA A 189 12.74 -15.47 14.95
C ALA A 189 13.29 -15.42 13.52
N PHE A 190 14.25 -14.53 13.27
CA PHE A 190 15.00 -14.55 12.01
C PHE A 190 15.83 -15.82 11.90
N ARG A 191 16.10 -16.26 10.67
CA ARG A 191 17.03 -17.36 10.44
C ARG A 191 18.41 -17.02 10.97
N GLU A 192 19.04 -18.01 11.60
CA GLU A 192 20.36 -17.86 12.23
C GLU A 192 21.43 -17.46 11.22
N ASP A 193 21.40 -18.04 10.02
CA ASP A 193 22.34 -17.72 8.94
C ASP A 193 22.16 -16.32 8.34
N LEU A 194 21.06 -15.63 8.67
CA LEU A 194 20.81 -14.25 8.26
C LEU A 194 21.02 -13.25 9.41
N ALA A 195 21.29 -13.72 10.63
CA ALA A 195 21.35 -12.88 11.82
C ALA A 195 22.43 -11.79 11.73
N GLU A 196 23.57 -12.11 11.10
CA GLU A 196 24.68 -11.18 10.87
C GLU A 196 24.30 -10.00 9.96
N TYR A 197 23.36 -10.20 9.04
CA TYR A 197 22.84 -9.14 8.17
C TYR A 197 21.66 -8.41 8.81
N MET A 198 20.77 -9.16 9.45
CA MET A 198 19.51 -8.62 9.94
C MET A 198 19.70 -7.66 11.10
N LYS A 199 20.58 -7.97 12.07
CA LYS A 199 20.80 -7.07 13.21
C LYS A 199 21.30 -5.68 12.75
N PRO A 200 22.36 -5.56 11.94
CA PRO A 200 22.82 -4.26 11.46
C PRO A 200 21.80 -3.51 10.56
N ILE A 201 20.93 -4.23 9.85
CA ILE A 201 19.84 -3.61 9.07
C ILE A 201 18.77 -3.02 10.02
N LEU A 202 18.42 -3.74 11.10
CA LEU A 202 17.51 -3.21 12.12
C LEU A 202 18.11 -2.00 12.85
N ASP A 203 19.40 -2.03 13.17
CA ASP A 203 20.12 -0.87 13.74
C ASP A 203 20.02 0.34 12.79
N PHE A 204 20.15 0.13 11.48
CA PHE A 204 20.00 1.19 10.48
C PHE A 204 18.57 1.75 10.45
N HIS A 205 17.54 0.90 10.48
CA HIS A 205 16.15 1.34 10.55
C HIS A 205 15.87 2.15 11.81
N ALA A 206 16.36 1.71 12.97
CA ALA A 206 16.24 2.41 14.24
C ALA A 206 16.91 3.80 14.18
N GLN A 207 18.13 3.88 13.64
CA GLN A 207 18.89 5.14 13.52
C GLN A 207 18.27 6.14 12.54
N THR A 208 17.65 5.66 11.46
CA THR A 208 17.11 6.51 10.39
C THR A 208 15.59 6.74 10.51
N GLY A 209 14.92 6.06 11.45
CA GLY A 209 13.47 6.12 11.62
C GLY A 209 12.70 5.50 10.45
N SER A 210 13.33 4.67 9.63
CA SER A 210 12.69 4.03 8.47
C SER A 210 12.01 2.71 8.88
N PRO A 211 10.93 2.31 8.19
CA PRO A 211 10.24 1.06 8.52
C PRO A 211 11.01 -0.16 7.99
N PHE A 212 10.81 -1.30 8.65
CA PHE A 212 11.14 -2.61 8.10
C PHE A 212 10.01 -3.03 7.15
N LEU A 213 10.33 -3.28 5.87
CA LEU A 213 9.35 -3.65 4.87
C LEU A 213 9.32 -5.17 4.67
N ILE A 214 8.13 -5.75 4.74
CA ILE A 214 7.94 -7.20 4.56
C ILE A 214 6.93 -7.50 3.45
N ASN A 215 7.28 -8.43 2.58
CA ASN A 215 6.40 -9.05 1.60
C ASN A 215 5.79 -10.30 2.25
N ALA A 216 4.49 -10.28 2.51
CA ALA A 216 3.80 -11.30 3.29
C ALA A 216 2.58 -11.84 2.54
N TYR A 217 2.57 -13.14 2.24
CA TYR A 217 1.56 -13.79 1.42
C TYR A 217 1.00 -15.04 2.13
N PRO A 218 -0.14 -14.93 2.82
CA PRO A 218 -0.87 -16.08 3.36
C PRO A 218 -1.17 -17.17 2.31
N PHE A 219 -1.31 -16.78 1.04
CA PHE A 219 -1.47 -17.69 -0.09
C PHE A 219 -0.41 -18.82 -0.11
N PHE A 220 0.87 -18.50 0.10
CA PHE A 220 1.92 -19.52 0.00
C PHE A 220 1.84 -20.57 1.12
N ALA A 221 1.44 -20.17 2.33
CA ALA A 221 1.23 -21.11 3.43
C ALA A 221 0.04 -22.04 3.14
N TYR A 222 -1.06 -21.49 2.60
CA TYR A 222 -2.21 -22.29 2.20
C TYR A 222 -1.87 -23.24 1.04
N LYS A 223 -1.21 -22.74 0.00
CA LYS A 223 -0.74 -23.55 -1.14
C LYS A 223 0.11 -24.75 -0.68
N ALA A 224 1.04 -24.51 0.25
CA ALA A 224 1.96 -25.54 0.72
C ALA A 224 1.28 -26.61 1.61
N SER A 225 0.16 -26.30 2.26
CA SER A 225 -0.49 -27.19 3.23
C SER A 225 -2.01 -26.97 3.33
N PRO A 226 -2.79 -27.17 2.25
CA PRO A 226 -4.21 -26.83 2.22
C PRO A 226 -5.06 -27.70 3.15
N GLY A 227 -4.56 -28.87 3.56
CA GLY A 227 -5.22 -29.73 4.56
C GLY A 227 -5.02 -29.29 6.02
N SER A 228 -4.01 -28.47 6.30
CA SER A 228 -3.64 -28.04 7.66
C SER A 228 -3.87 -26.54 7.89
N VAL A 229 -3.73 -25.73 6.83
CA VAL A 229 -3.97 -24.29 6.87
C VAL A 229 -5.43 -24.03 6.49
N SER A 230 -6.20 -23.49 7.43
CA SER A 230 -7.60 -23.15 7.20
C SER A 230 -7.74 -22.05 6.14
N LEU A 231 -8.55 -22.30 5.10
CA LEU A 231 -8.83 -21.32 4.05
C LEU A 231 -9.49 -20.04 4.63
N PRO A 232 -10.55 -20.12 5.47
CA PRO A 232 -11.10 -18.93 6.12
C PRO A 232 -10.08 -18.07 6.88
N TYR A 233 -9.11 -18.72 7.56
CA TYR A 233 -8.07 -18.02 8.32
C TYR A 233 -7.10 -17.23 7.43
N VAL A 234 -6.79 -17.71 6.22
CA VAL A 234 -5.93 -16.99 5.27
C VAL A 234 -6.69 -16.00 4.40
N LEU A 235 -8.02 -16.07 4.35
CA LEU A 235 -8.90 -15.16 3.60
C LEU A 235 -9.56 -14.06 4.45
N PHE A 236 -9.21 -13.94 5.75
CA PHE A 236 -9.85 -13.02 6.72
C PHE A 236 -11.35 -13.28 6.95
N GLU A 237 -11.84 -14.48 6.65
CA GLU A 237 -13.22 -14.88 6.83
C GLU A 237 -13.48 -15.36 8.27
N PRO A 238 -14.75 -15.42 8.74
CA PRO A 238 -15.07 -15.93 10.06
C PRO A 238 -14.48 -17.32 10.32
N ASN A 239 -13.70 -17.45 11.39
CA ASN A 239 -13.02 -18.67 11.79
C ASN A 239 -12.76 -18.63 13.32
N PRO A 240 -12.45 -19.75 13.98
CA PRO A 240 -12.22 -19.77 15.43
C PRO A 240 -10.98 -18.99 15.89
N GLY A 241 -10.14 -18.55 14.96
CA GLY A 241 -8.84 -17.94 15.23
C GLY A 241 -7.80 -18.94 15.70
N VAL A 242 -6.57 -18.46 15.80
CA VAL A 242 -5.42 -19.18 16.31
C VAL A 242 -4.93 -18.45 17.56
N ARG A 243 -4.96 -19.13 18.70
CA ARG A 243 -4.46 -18.58 19.96
C ARG A 243 -2.97 -18.86 20.12
N ASP A 244 -2.19 -17.81 20.31
CA ASP A 244 -0.80 -17.90 20.71
C ASP A 244 -0.71 -18.35 22.19
N PRO A 245 -0.10 -19.52 22.49
CA PRO A 245 -0.12 -20.09 23.84
C PRO A 245 0.76 -19.32 24.83
N SER A 246 1.79 -18.62 24.35
CA SER A 246 2.75 -17.91 25.20
C SER A 246 2.23 -16.54 25.65
N THR A 247 1.52 -15.85 24.76
CA THR A 247 1.01 -14.49 25.00
C THR A 247 -0.48 -14.44 25.29
N GLY A 248 -1.22 -15.49 24.93
CA GLY A 248 -2.68 -15.54 25.01
C GLY A 248 -3.39 -14.72 23.92
N LEU A 249 -2.67 -14.04 23.03
CA LEU A 249 -3.21 -13.28 21.91
C LEU A 249 -3.90 -14.23 20.93
N SER A 250 -5.02 -13.78 20.34
CA SER A 250 -5.77 -14.54 19.35
C SER A 250 -5.70 -13.84 18.00
N TYR A 251 -5.33 -14.60 16.98
CA TYR A 251 -5.22 -14.12 15.60
C TYR A 251 -6.39 -14.68 14.82
N ASP A 252 -7.25 -13.82 14.28
CA ASP A 252 -8.36 -14.22 13.42
C ASP A 252 -7.94 -14.33 11.94
N ASN A 253 -6.70 -13.97 11.60
CA ASN A 253 -6.17 -14.09 10.26
C ASN A 253 -4.64 -14.29 10.24
N MET A 254 -4.13 -14.93 9.19
CA MET A 254 -2.71 -15.25 9.07
C MET A 254 -1.81 -14.04 8.82
N LEU A 255 -2.26 -13.02 8.08
CA LEU A 255 -1.41 -11.87 7.78
C LEU A 255 -0.98 -11.15 9.07
N TYR A 256 -1.92 -10.98 10.01
CA TYR A 256 -1.61 -10.35 11.31
C TYR A 256 -0.68 -11.22 12.15
N ALA A 257 -0.85 -12.54 12.10
CA ALA A 257 0.07 -13.47 12.73
C ALA A 257 1.49 -13.37 12.14
N GLN A 258 1.62 -13.23 10.82
CA GLN A 258 2.91 -13.05 10.15
C GLN A 258 3.57 -11.71 10.53
N ILE A 259 2.82 -10.61 10.59
CA ILE A 259 3.33 -9.31 11.03
C ILE A 259 3.86 -9.38 12.47
N ASP A 260 3.09 -9.99 13.37
CA ASP A 260 3.48 -10.09 14.78
C ASP A 260 4.64 -11.07 15.00
N ALA A 261 4.80 -12.07 14.14
CA ALA A 261 6.01 -12.89 14.09
C ALA A 261 7.25 -12.09 13.70
N VAL A 262 7.14 -11.17 12.74
CA VAL A 262 8.24 -10.25 12.39
C VAL A 262 8.58 -9.34 13.57
N TYR A 263 7.58 -8.77 14.25
CA TYR A 263 7.81 -7.98 15.47
C TYR A 263 8.48 -8.78 16.57
N ALA A 264 8.09 -10.04 16.78
CA ALA A 264 8.74 -10.93 17.75
C ALA A 264 10.20 -11.19 17.38
N ALA A 265 10.50 -11.43 16.09
CA ALA A 265 11.86 -11.63 15.60
C ALA A 265 12.75 -10.40 15.80
N MET A 266 12.21 -9.20 15.51
CA MET A 266 12.91 -7.94 15.75
C MET A 266 13.16 -7.71 17.24
N LYS A 267 12.18 -8.03 18.09
CA LYS A 267 12.32 -7.95 19.56
C LYS A 267 13.42 -8.89 20.07
N ALA A 268 13.51 -10.11 19.55
CA ALA A 268 14.58 -11.04 19.88
C ALA A 268 15.97 -10.50 19.49
N MET A 269 16.03 -9.66 18.45
CA MET A 269 17.22 -8.93 18.04
C MET A 269 17.44 -7.60 18.79
N GLY A 270 16.62 -7.29 19.80
CA GLY A 270 16.76 -6.09 20.64
C GLY A 270 16.05 -4.85 20.12
N HIS A 271 15.22 -4.96 19.06
CA HIS A 271 14.48 -3.83 18.48
C HIS A 271 12.99 -3.92 18.77
N THR A 272 12.45 -2.88 19.39
CA THR A 272 10.99 -2.72 19.64
C THR A 272 10.44 -1.41 19.09
N ASP A 273 11.34 -0.61 18.54
CA ASP A 273 11.26 0.77 18.09
C ASP A 273 11.13 0.90 16.56
N VAL A 274 11.46 -0.16 15.81
CA VAL A 274 11.31 -0.20 14.36
C VAL A 274 9.90 -0.67 13.99
N GLY A 275 9.20 0.12 13.17
CA GLY A 275 7.87 -0.23 12.66
C GLY A 275 7.93 -1.21 11.49
N VAL A 276 6.94 -2.08 11.35
CA VAL A 276 6.77 -2.99 10.21
C VAL A 276 5.71 -2.42 9.26
N ARG A 277 5.95 -2.48 7.95
CA ARG A 277 4.92 -2.22 6.93
C ARG A 277 4.93 -3.33 5.89
N ILE A 278 3.76 -3.66 5.36
CA ILE A 278 3.64 -4.67 4.31
C ILE A 278 3.95 -3.99 2.97
N SER A 279 5.08 -4.33 2.35
CA SER A 279 5.44 -3.81 1.03
C SER A 279 4.82 -4.58 -0.12
N GLU A 280 4.33 -5.80 0.14
CA GLU A 280 3.56 -6.61 -0.79
C GLU A 280 2.68 -7.62 -0.05
N THR A 281 1.44 -7.73 -0.50
CA THR A 281 0.57 -8.86 -0.17
C THR A 281 -0.54 -8.97 -1.21
N GLY A 282 -0.97 -10.19 -1.52
CA GLY A 282 -2.00 -10.41 -2.54
C GLY A 282 -2.36 -11.88 -2.67
N TRP A 283 -3.24 -12.17 -3.62
CA TRP A 283 -3.71 -13.52 -3.88
C TRP A 283 -3.96 -13.70 -5.38
N PRO A 284 -3.40 -14.75 -6.03
CA PRO A 284 -3.52 -14.93 -7.46
C PRO A 284 -4.91 -15.46 -7.83
N SER A 285 -5.48 -14.93 -8.92
CA SER A 285 -6.81 -15.33 -9.42
C SER A 285 -6.79 -16.61 -10.25
N ARG A 286 -5.60 -17.08 -10.64
CA ARG A 286 -5.38 -18.30 -11.42
C ARG A 286 -3.97 -18.79 -11.17
N GLY A 287 -3.78 -20.10 -10.99
CA GLY A 287 -2.46 -20.72 -10.83
C GLY A 287 -2.33 -22.00 -11.66
N ASP A 288 -1.19 -22.67 -11.52
CA ASP A 288 -0.97 -24.03 -12.03
C ASP A 288 -1.79 -25.06 -11.21
N GLU A 289 -1.80 -26.32 -11.66
CA GLU A 289 -2.60 -27.39 -11.03
C GLU A 289 -2.22 -27.64 -9.55
N ASP A 290 -0.96 -27.43 -9.19
CA ASP A 290 -0.44 -27.56 -7.83
C ASP A 290 -0.62 -26.29 -6.98
N GLU A 291 -1.13 -25.19 -7.56
CA GLU A 291 -1.33 -23.92 -6.87
C GLU A 291 -2.72 -23.83 -6.23
N THR A 292 -3.00 -24.80 -5.34
CA THR A 292 -4.29 -24.90 -4.64
C THR A 292 -4.67 -23.57 -3.98
N GLY A 293 -5.89 -23.11 -4.28
CA GLY A 293 -6.44 -21.86 -3.77
C GLY A 293 -6.30 -20.67 -4.72
N ALA A 294 -5.52 -20.75 -5.81
CA ALA A 294 -5.39 -19.68 -6.81
C ALA A 294 -6.66 -19.61 -7.71
N THR A 295 -7.70 -18.94 -7.23
CA THR A 295 -8.99 -18.80 -7.90
C THR A 295 -9.47 -17.35 -7.84
N VAL A 296 -10.31 -16.96 -8.81
CA VAL A 296 -10.93 -15.63 -8.86
C VAL A 296 -11.70 -15.33 -7.57
N GLN A 297 -12.41 -16.32 -7.02
CA GLN A 297 -13.21 -16.20 -5.80
C GLN A 297 -12.32 -15.92 -4.58
N ASN A 298 -11.24 -16.68 -4.40
CA ASN A 298 -10.34 -16.49 -3.27
C ASN A 298 -9.54 -15.18 -3.40
N ALA A 299 -9.15 -14.79 -4.61
CA ALA A 299 -8.50 -13.51 -4.85
C ALA A 299 -9.41 -12.33 -4.51
N ALA A 300 -10.69 -12.40 -4.90
CA ALA A 300 -11.71 -11.41 -4.53
C ALA A 300 -11.92 -11.35 -3.01
N ALA A 301 -12.02 -12.50 -2.35
CA ALA A 301 -12.19 -12.58 -0.89
C ALA A 301 -10.97 -12.00 -0.15
N TYR A 302 -9.76 -12.43 -0.49
CA TYR A 302 -8.53 -11.98 0.17
C TYR A 302 -8.35 -10.46 0.04
N ASN A 303 -8.33 -9.94 -1.19
CA ASN A 303 -8.07 -8.53 -1.44
C ASN A 303 -9.23 -7.64 -0.95
N GLY A 304 -10.47 -8.07 -1.13
CA GLY A 304 -11.65 -7.35 -0.63
C GLY A 304 -11.67 -7.25 0.90
N ASN A 305 -11.46 -8.37 1.61
CA ASN A 305 -11.45 -8.39 3.06
C ASN A 305 -10.24 -7.63 3.62
N LEU A 306 -9.05 -7.76 3.02
CA LEU A 306 -7.87 -6.97 3.39
C LEU A 306 -8.13 -5.47 3.29
N MET A 307 -8.68 -5.00 2.17
CA MET A 307 -9.01 -3.58 1.99
C MET A 307 -10.02 -3.09 3.03
N GLN A 308 -10.99 -3.92 3.42
CA GLN A 308 -11.91 -3.59 4.50
C GLN A 308 -11.18 -3.43 5.84
N ARG A 309 -10.27 -4.36 6.19
CA ARG A 309 -9.46 -4.31 7.41
C ARG A 309 -8.60 -3.05 7.48
N VAL A 310 -7.99 -2.67 6.35
CA VAL A 310 -7.20 -1.43 6.23
C VAL A 310 -8.08 -0.17 6.33
N ALA A 311 -9.27 -0.17 5.73
CA ALA A 311 -10.21 0.94 5.84
C ALA A 311 -10.67 1.17 7.30
N MET A 312 -10.82 0.09 8.08
CA MET A 312 -11.09 0.14 9.52
C MET A 312 -9.89 0.59 10.35
N SER A 313 -8.72 0.83 9.73
CA SER A 313 -7.47 1.20 10.41
C SER A 313 -7.07 0.20 11.50
N GLN A 314 -7.40 -1.08 11.26
CA GLN A 314 -7.16 -2.13 12.23
C GLN A 314 -5.67 -2.43 12.34
N GLY A 315 -5.18 -2.52 13.58
CA GLY A 315 -3.86 -3.05 13.91
C GLY A 315 -3.86 -4.55 14.16
N THR A 316 -2.68 -5.12 14.37
CA THR A 316 -2.54 -6.54 14.74
C THR A 316 -2.86 -6.77 16.22
N PRO A 317 -3.08 -8.02 16.68
CA PRO A 317 -3.26 -8.31 18.10
C PRO A 317 -2.13 -7.80 19.01
N LEU A 318 -0.85 -7.86 18.58
CA LEU A 318 0.28 -7.32 19.34
C LEU A 318 0.37 -5.79 19.29
N LYS A 319 -0.07 -5.17 18.20
CA LYS A 319 -0.02 -3.71 17.97
C LYS A 319 -1.40 -3.15 17.58
N PRO A 320 -2.42 -3.23 18.44
CA PRO A 320 -3.81 -2.92 18.08
C PRO A 320 -4.04 -1.45 17.72
N ASN A 321 -3.18 -0.56 18.23
CA ASN A 321 -3.26 0.89 18.02
C ASN A 321 -2.40 1.39 16.85
N VAL A 322 -1.70 0.49 16.14
CA VAL A 322 -0.89 0.84 14.97
C VAL A 322 -1.60 0.25 13.74
N PRO A 323 -2.27 1.07 12.92
CA PRO A 323 -2.92 0.58 11.71
C PRO A 323 -1.93 -0.13 10.79
N VAL A 324 -2.34 -1.28 10.25
CA VAL A 324 -1.52 -1.99 9.27
C VAL A 324 -1.47 -1.20 7.96
N ASP A 325 -0.26 -0.81 7.55
CA ASP A 325 0.01 -0.14 6.27
C ASP A 325 0.44 -1.19 5.24
N VAL A 326 -0.27 -1.28 4.12
CA VAL A 326 -0.08 -2.35 3.12
C VAL A 326 0.03 -1.81 1.71
N TYR A 327 0.83 -2.50 0.90
CA TYR A 327 0.82 -2.40 -0.55
C TYR A 327 0.25 -3.69 -1.15
N VAL A 328 -0.87 -3.58 -1.86
CA VAL A 328 -1.56 -4.70 -2.49
C VAL A 328 -0.83 -5.07 -3.79
N PHE A 329 -0.43 -6.33 -3.88
CA PHE A 329 0.21 -6.93 -5.04
C PHE A 329 -0.84 -7.66 -5.90
N ALA A 330 -1.16 -7.20 -7.11
CA ALA A 330 -0.67 -5.98 -7.77
C ALA A 330 -1.78 -5.29 -8.58
N LEU A 331 -1.47 -4.11 -9.15
CA LEU A 331 -2.43 -3.34 -9.94
C LEU A 331 -2.93 -4.10 -11.16
N PHE A 332 -2.02 -4.68 -11.95
CA PHE A 332 -2.36 -5.37 -13.19
C PHE A 332 -1.86 -6.81 -13.21
N ASN A 333 -2.51 -7.64 -14.03
CA ASN A 333 -1.92 -8.91 -14.45
C ASN A 333 -0.70 -8.64 -15.34
N GLU A 334 0.43 -9.23 -14.98
CA GLU A 334 1.73 -8.97 -15.62
C GLU A 334 2.16 -10.17 -16.49
N ASN A 335 1.85 -10.11 -17.80
CA ASN A 335 1.94 -11.27 -18.69
C ASN A 335 3.36 -11.77 -19.01
N MET A 336 4.41 -11.01 -18.66
CA MET A 336 5.80 -11.40 -18.90
C MET A 336 6.51 -11.89 -17.63
N LYS A 337 5.81 -11.95 -16.48
CA LYS A 337 6.42 -12.50 -15.26
C LYS A 337 6.79 -13.99 -15.46
N PRO A 338 8.05 -14.36 -15.16
CA PRO A 338 8.48 -15.76 -15.23
C PRO A 338 7.87 -16.58 -14.10
N GLY A 339 8.09 -17.90 -14.11
CA GLY A 339 7.65 -18.80 -13.04
C GLY A 339 6.22 -19.34 -13.24
N PRO A 340 5.53 -19.75 -12.17
CA PRO A 340 4.24 -20.44 -12.24
C PRO A 340 3.13 -19.52 -12.77
N THR A 341 2.00 -20.10 -13.17
CA THR A 341 0.86 -19.35 -13.72
C THR A 341 0.36 -18.26 -12.78
N SER A 342 0.41 -18.48 -11.46
CA SER A 342 0.04 -17.46 -10.46
C SER A 342 0.73 -16.12 -10.64
N GLU A 343 2.02 -16.12 -11.01
CA GLU A 343 2.82 -14.90 -11.16
C GLU A 343 2.23 -13.92 -12.18
N ARG A 344 1.51 -14.42 -13.18
CA ARG A 344 0.86 -13.61 -14.23
C ARG A 344 -0.57 -13.19 -13.88
N ASN A 345 -1.07 -13.56 -12.70
CA ASN A 345 -2.49 -13.49 -12.33
C ASN A 345 -2.73 -12.90 -10.92
N TYR A 346 -1.85 -12.04 -10.41
CA TYR A 346 -2.04 -11.30 -9.14
C TYR A 346 -2.81 -9.97 -9.29
N GLY A 347 -3.10 -9.54 -10.51
CA GLY A 347 -3.69 -8.25 -10.80
C GLY A 347 -5.09 -8.08 -10.23
N LEU A 348 -5.36 -6.89 -9.68
CA LEU A 348 -6.73 -6.43 -9.45
C LEU A 348 -7.45 -6.13 -10.77
N PHE A 349 -6.69 -5.70 -11.79
CA PHE A 349 -7.19 -5.36 -13.12
C PHE A 349 -6.48 -6.15 -14.21
N TYR A 350 -7.21 -6.40 -15.30
CA TYR A 350 -6.58 -6.73 -16.57
C TYR A 350 -5.89 -5.49 -17.15
N PRO A 351 -4.92 -5.66 -18.07
CA PRO A 351 -4.23 -4.53 -18.71
C PRO A 351 -5.15 -3.59 -19.52
N ASN A 352 -6.36 -4.01 -19.88
CA ASN A 352 -7.36 -3.13 -20.50
C ASN A 352 -8.13 -2.24 -19.48
N GLY A 353 -7.76 -2.30 -18.19
CA GLY A 353 -8.39 -1.56 -17.11
C GLY A 353 -9.71 -2.15 -16.58
N SER A 354 -10.20 -3.27 -17.11
CA SER A 354 -11.35 -3.96 -16.53
C SER A 354 -10.94 -4.75 -15.28
N PRO A 355 -11.75 -4.76 -14.20
CA PRO A 355 -11.43 -5.52 -13.00
C PRO A 355 -11.39 -7.03 -13.29
N VAL A 356 -10.44 -7.75 -12.68
CA VAL A 356 -10.39 -9.22 -12.75
C VAL A 356 -11.54 -9.84 -11.96
N TYR A 357 -11.92 -9.20 -10.86
CA TYR A 357 -13.04 -9.56 -10.00
C TYR A 357 -13.64 -8.32 -9.33
N ALA A 358 -14.90 -8.41 -8.93
CA ALA A 358 -15.55 -7.36 -8.16
C ALA A 358 -14.95 -7.30 -6.74
N LEU A 359 -14.26 -6.22 -6.42
CA LEU A 359 -13.87 -5.92 -5.04
C LEU A 359 -15.11 -5.46 -4.28
N SER A 360 -15.70 -6.37 -3.52
CA SER A 360 -16.82 -6.05 -2.65
C SER A 360 -16.28 -5.37 -1.41
N ALA A 361 -16.34 -4.03 -1.36
CA ALA A 361 -16.23 -3.30 -0.11
C ALA A 361 -17.53 -3.48 0.68
N GLY A 362 -17.73 -4.67 1.25
CA GLY A 362 -18.77 -4.97 2.24
C GLY A 362 -19.84 -5.98 1.82
N SER A 363 -19.88 -7.11 2.52
CA SER A 363 -21.12 -7.80 2.88
C SER A 363 -20.94 -8.66 4.13
N GLY A 364 -20.70 -8.02 5.27
CA GLY A 364 -21.15 -8.59 6.54
C GLY A 364 -22.68 -8.46 6.57
N GLY A 365 -23.38 -9.59 6.69
CA GLY A 365 -24.82 -9.75 6.47
C GLY A 365 -25.69 -8.55 6.88
N GLY A 366 -26.36 -7.95 5.91
CA GLY A 366 -27.29 -6.84 6.10
C GLY A 366 -27.56 -6.13 4.78
N SER A 367 -28.73 -6.38 4.20
CA SER A 367 -29.21 -5.80 2.95
C SER A 367 -29.22 -4.26 3.02
N GLY A 368 -28.26 -3.62 2.35
CA GLY A 368 -28.20 -2.17 2.13
C GLY A 368 -27.16 -1.86 1.05
N PRO A 369 -27.33 -0.79 0.24
CA PRO A 369 -26.53 -0.56 -0.96
C PRO A 369 -25.12 -0.10 -0.57
N GLY A 370 -24.19 -1.05 -0.44
CA GLY A 370 -22.76 -0.81 -0.24
C GLY A 370 -22.07 -0.51 -1.57
N GLY A 371 -21.18 0.48 -1.58
CA GLY A 371 -20.43 0.92 -2.75
C GLY A 371 -19.49 -0.17 -3.27
N SER A 372 -19.96 -0.91 -4.28
CA SER A 372 -19.11 -1.61 -5.23
C SER A 372 -18.12 -0.62 -5.86
N LEU A 373 -16.88 -1.05 -6.14
CA LEU A 373 -16.05 -0.34 -7.13
C LEU A 373 -16.83 -0.34 -8.45
N ASN A 374 -17.48 0.78 -8.71
CA ASN A 374 -18.54 0.95 -9.69
C ASN A 374 -18.05 0.61 -11.12
N PRO A 375 -18.78 -0.18 -11.93
CA PRO A 375 -18.36 -0.56 -13.30
C PRO A 375 -18.13 0.60 -14.31
N TYR A 376 -18.27 1.87 -13.90
CA TYR A 376 -18.01 3.05 -14.74
C TYR A 376 -16.52 3.29 -15.06
N TYR A 377 -15.58 2.59 -14.44
CA TYR A 377 -14.14 2.74 -14.73
C TYR A 377 -13.73 2.18 -16.11
N THR A 378 -14.62 1.43 -16.77
CA THR A 378 -14.37 0.78 -18.07
C THR A 378 -14.34 1.74 -19.27
N SER A 379 -14.92 2.94 -19.17
CA SER A 379 -15.02 3.86 -20.33
C SER A 379 -13.72 4.61 -20.64
N MET A 380 -12.71 4.56 -19.77
CA MET A 380 -11.46 5.32 -19.94
C MET A 380 -10.42 4.63 -20.85
N PHE A 381 -10.65 3.35 -21.20
CA PHE A 381 -9.69 2.53 -21.94
C PHE A 381 -10.16 2.14 -23.34
N SER A 382 -11.27 2.73 -23.84
CA SER A 382 -11.74 2.52 -25.22
C SER A 382 -11.14 3.57 -26.16
N SER A 383 -10.62 3.13 -27.31
CA SER A 383 -9.91 3.92 -28.34
C SER A 383 -10.79 4.91 -29.13
N SER A 384 -11.87 5.41 -28.52
CA SER A 384 -12.81 6.35 -29.15
C SER A 384 -13.32 7.35 -28.12
N SER A 385 -12.50 8.35 -27.77
CA SER A 385 -12.93 9.45 -26.90
C SER A 385 -12.63 10.80 -27.56
N ARG A 386 -13.65 11.42 -28.17
CA ARG A 386 -13.62 12.85 -28.53
C ARG A 386 -13.69 13.69 -27.26
N SER A 387 -12.90 14.75 -27.22
CA SER A 387 -12.80 15.71 -26.12
C SER A 387 -14.15 16.23 -25.64
N ALA A 388 -14.48 15.97 -24.38
CA ALA A 388 -15.47 16.73 -23.62
C ALA A 388 -14.71 17.64 -22.65
N VAL A 389 -14.56 18.90 -23.02
CA VAL A 389 -14.10 19.95 -22.10
C VAL A 389 -15.24 20.19 -21.11
N SER A 390 -15.03 19.86 -19.84
CA SER A 390 -15.94 20.24 -18.74
C SER A 390 -15.25 21.28 -17.86
N ALA A 391 -15.95 22.38 -17.63
CA ALA A 391 -15.45 23.57 -16.95
C ALA A 391 -15.28 23.34 -15.45
N THR A 392 -14.05 23.19 -14.97
CA THR A 392 -13.70 23.03 -13.54
C THR A 392 -12.85 24.17 -12.96
N PHE A 393 -12.90 25.37 -13.56
CA PHE A 393 -12.08 26.50 -13.11
C PHE A 393 -12.72 27.42 -12.03
N LEU A 394 -13.88 27.06 -11.46
CA LEU A 394 -14.56 27.88 -10.44
C LEU A 394 -14.56 27.32 -9.02
N THR A 395 -14.10 26.09 -8.78
CA THR A 395 -14.32 25.40 -7.49
C THR A 395 -13.27 25.71 -6.42
N GLU A 396 -11.99 25.93 -6.78
CA GLU A 396 -10.93 26.15 -5.78
C GLU A 396 -11.01 27.51 -5.10
N ARG A 397 -11.35 28.59 -5.84
CA ARG A 397 -11.46 29.93 -5.26
C ARG A 397 -12.66 30.05 -4.32
N VAL A 398 -13.75 29.34 -4.62
CA VAL A 398 -14.95 29.31 -3.75
C VAL A 398 -14.69 28.51 -2.47
N MET A 399 -13.94 27.40 -2.56
CA MET A 399 -13.49 26.61 -1.40
C MET A 399 -12.61 27.43 -0.44
N LEU A 400 -11.64 28.18 -0.97
CA LEU A 400 -10.73 28.98 -0.14
C LEU A 400 -11.47 30.12 0.58
N LEU A 401 -12.43 30.76 -0.10
CA LEU A 401 -13.29 31.81 0.47
C LEU A 401 -14.20 31.28 1.58
N LEU A 402 -14.76 30.08 1.43
CA LEU A 402 -15.61 29.44 2.44
C LEU A 402 -14.82 28.96 3.67
N LEU A 403 -13.61 28.43 3.46
CA LEU A 403 -12.71 28.05 4.55
C LEU A 403 -12.22 29.27 5.34
N LEU A 404 -11.84 30.36 4.66
CA LEU A 404 -11.44 31.62 5.29
C LEU A 404 -12.58 32.24 6.11
N GLN A 405 -13.83 32.16 5.64
CA GLN A 405 -14.99 32.63 6.41
C GLN A 405 -15.26 31.79 7.66
N ALA A 406 -15.05 30.47 7.61
CA ALA A 406 -15.18 29.60 8.78
C ALA A 406 -14.12 29.90 9.85
N THR A 407 -12.87 30.19 9.47
CA THR A 407 -11.80 30.53 10.43
C THR A 407 -11.99 31.90 11.07
N VAL A 408 -12.57 32.88 10.35
CA VAL A 408 -12.87 34.21 10.89
C VAL A 408 -14.00 34.17 11.91
N ILE A 409 -14.99 33.29 11.72
CA ILE A 409 -16.10 33.13 12.68
C ILE A 409 -15.62 32.44 13.97
N LEU A 410 -14.70 31.47 13.90
CA LEU A 410 -14.15 30.82 15.10
C LEU A 410 -13.23 31.72 15.95
N ARG A 411 -12.62 32.77 15.37
CA ARG A 411 -11.79 33.72 16.14
C ARG A 411 -12.58 34.79 16.90
N HIS A 412 -13.88 34.92 16.66
CA HIS A 412 -14.74 35.85 17.40
C HIS A 412 -15.54 35.22 18.55
N TYR A 413 -15.41 33.90 18.75
CA TYR A 413 -16.16 33.15 19.77
C TYR A 413 -15.27 32.28 20.69
N CYS A 414 -13.97 32.56 20.75
CA CYS A 414 -13.06 32.08 21.82
C CYS A 414 -12.53 33.27 22.62
#